data_AF-A0A9E1EKK0-F1
#
_entry.id   AF-A0A9E1EKK0-F1
#
_cell.length_a   1.000
_cell.length_b   1.000
_cell.length_c   1.000
_cell.angle_alpha   90.00
_cell.angle_beta   90.00
_cell.angle_gamma   90.00
#
_symmetry.space_group_name_H-M   'P 1'
#
loop_
_entity.id
_entity.type
_entity.pdbx_description
1 polymer ?
#
loop_
_entity_poly.entity_id
_entity_poly.type
_entity_poly.pdbx_seq_one_letter_code
_entity_poly.pdbx_strand_id
1 'polypeptide(L)' 'MNYYRILSMNVSGYRKLRGWNQYELAEKLHISRTYLSIIEAPNMKVNISLEILIALSDQLDVPLPKLFE' A
#
# COMPACT_ATOMS: atom_id res chain seq x y z
N MET A 1 -9.88 5.54 -15.41
CA MET A 1 -9.54 5.36 -13.98
C MET A 1 -8.06 5.03 -13.88
N ASN A 2 -7.27 5.74 -13.06
CA ASN A 2 -5.85 5.42 -12.88
C ASN A 2 -5.68 4.55 -11.63
N TYR A 3 -5.67 3.22 -11.82
CA TYR A 3 -5.59 2.25 -10.72
C TYR A 3 -4.35 2.42 -9.84
N TYR A 4 -3.20 2.81 -10.43
CA TYR A 4 -1.97 3.09 -9.66
C TYR A 4 -2.15 4.26 -8.70
N ARG A 5 -2.81 5.33 -9.18
CA ARG A 5 -3.10 6.50 -8.35
C ARG A 5 -4.05 6.12 -7.21
N ILE A 6 -5.13 5.38 -7.49
CA ILE A 6 -6.09 4.96 -6.45
C ILE A 6 -5.39 4.07 -5.41
N LEU A 7 -4.66 3.05 -5.85
CA LEU A 7 -3.88 2.16 -4.99
C LEU A 7 -2.96 2.95 -4.06
N SER A 8 -2.16 3.87 -4.60
CA SER A 8 -1.21 4.65 -3.81
C SER A 8 -1.89 5.50 -2.72
N MET A 9 -3.02 6.14 -3.04
CA MET A 9 -3.76 7.00 -2.13
C MET A 9 -4.45 6.17 -1.05
N ASN A 10 -5.03 5.03 -1.43
CA ASN A 10 -5.72 4.13 -0.52
C ASN A 10 -4.75 3.47 0.46
N VAL A 11 -3.63 2.92 -0.01
CA VAL A 11 -2.59 2.34 0.86
C VAL A 11 -2.08 3.39 1.85
N SER A 12 -1.76 4.60 1.37
CA SER A 12 -1.31 5.70 2.25
C SER A 12 -2.39 6.13 3.24
N GLY A 13 -3.65 6.20 2.79
CA GLY A 13 -4.80 6.58 3.61
C GLY A 13 -5.06 5.57 4.73
N TYR A 14 -5.21 4.29 4.40
CA TYR A 14 -5.42 3.24 5.39
C TYR A 14 -4.25 3.10 6.36
N ARG A 15 -3.00 3.23 5.88
CA ARG A 15 -1.82 3.27 6.76
C ARG A 15 -1.92 4.40 7.78
N LYS A 16 -2.27 5.61 7.34
CA LYS A 16 -2.42 6.78 8.23
C LYS A 16 -3.59 6.62 9.21
N LEU A 17 -4.70 6.03 8.79
CA LEU A 17 -5.83 5.73 9.68
C LEU A 17 -5.44 4.79 10.81
N ARG A 18 -4.45 3.91 10.58
CA ARG A 18 -3.86 3.04 11.61
C ARG A 18 -2.79 3.71 12.47
N GLY A 19 -2.48 4.98 12.22
CA GLY A 19 -1.43 5.71 12.92
C GLY A 19 -0.01 5.28 12.57
N TRP A 20 0.17 4.52 11.48
CA TRP A 20 1.48 4.00 11.10
C TRP A 20 2.24 4.97 10.20
N ASN A 21 3.55 5.08 10.40
CA ASN A 21 4.47 5.65 9.44
C ASN A 21 4.89 4.60 8.39
N GLN A 22 5.63 5.00 7.36
CA GLN A 22 6.03 4.10 6.28
C GLN A 22 7.02 3.01 6.73
N TYR A 23 7.86 3.27 7.73
CA TYR A 23 8.75 2.23 8.27
C TYR A 23 7.94 1.12 8.93
N GLU A 24 6.94 1.45 9.75
CA GLU A 24 6.13 0.48 10.48
C GLU A 24 5.33 -0.44 9.55
N LEU A 25 4.72 0.10 8.48
CA LEU A 25 4.02 -0.75 7.49
C LEU A 25 5.03 -1.57 6.66
N ALA A 26 6.19 -1.01 6.31
CA ALA A 26 7.20 -1.75 5.57
C ALA A 26 7.76 -2.94 6.37
N GLU A 27 7.98 -2.76 7.68
CA GLU A 27 8.38 -3.84 8.59
C GLU A 27 7.32 -4.95 8.66
N LYS A 28 6.04 -4.59 8.79
CA LYS A 28 4.92 -5.54 8.81
C LYS A 28 4.78 -6.36 7.51
N LEU A 29 5.15 -5.75 6.38
CA LEU A 29 5.11 -6.39 5.07
C LEU A 29 6.42 -7.10 4.70
N HIS A 30 7.45 -7.02 5.56
CA HIS A 30 8.80 -7.52 5.29
C HIS A 30 9.39 -6.99 3.97
N ILE A 31 9.14 -5.71 3.67
CA ILE A 31 9.69 -5.01 2.50
C ILE A 31 10.55 -3.80 2.91
N SER A 32 11.33 -3.27 1.96
CA SER A 32 12.04 -2.02 2.22
C SER A 32 11.07 -0.83 2.32
N ARG A 33 11.37 0.11 3.23
CA ARG A 33 10.64 1.39 3.32
C ARG A 33 10.68 2.18 2.02
N THR A 34 11.76 2.10 1.24
CA THR A 34 11.86 2.71 -0.09
C THR A 34 10.83 2.11 -1.05
N TYR A 35 10.66 0.78 -1.04
CA TYR A 35 9.65 0.13 -1.87
C TYR A 35 8.23 0.56 -1.48
N LEU A 36 7.93 0.64 -0.18
CA LEU A 36 6.64 1.17 0.27
C LEU A 36 6.43 2.64 -0.16
N SER A 37 7.46 3.47 -0.08
CA SER A 37 7.38 4.86 -0.56
C SER A 37 7.06 4.96 -2.05
N ILE A 38 7.50 4.00 -2.88
CA ILE A 38 7.16 3.94 -4.30
C ILE A 38 5.72 3.48 -4.49
N ILE A 39 5.25 2.49 -3.71
CA ILE A 39 3.85 2.02 -3.73
C ILE A 39 2.88 3.17 -3.42
N GLU A 40 3.23 4.01 -2.44
CA GLU A 40 2.40 5.15 -2.02
C GLU A 40 2.59 6.42 -2.88
N ALA A 41 3.40 6.37 -3.94
CA ALA A 41 3.63 7.52 -4.81
C ALA A 41 2.61 7.56 -5.97
N PRO A 42 1.71 8.57 -6.03
CA PRO A 42 0.56 8.59 -6.95
C PRO A 42 0.88 8.69 -8.45
N ASN A 43 2.12 9.04 -8.79
CA ASN A 43 2.56 9.21 -10.17
C ASN A 43 3.59 8.15 -10.59
N MET A 44 3.82 7.13 -9.75
CA MET A 44 4.79 6.06 -10.04
C MET A 44 4.06 4.80 -10.50
N LYS A 45 4.52 4.22 -11.61
CA LYS A 45 4.17 2.84 -11.95
C LYS A 45 5.00 1.92 -11.06
N VAL A 46 4.34 1.19 -10.17
CA VAL A 46 5.00 0.21 -9.30
C VAL A 46 4.75 -1.19 -9.85
N ASN A 47 5.82 -1.98 -9.94
CA ASN A 47 5.70 -3.42 -10.10
C ASN A 47 5.48 -4.01 -8.70
N ILE A 48 4.24 -4.39 -8.42
CA ILE A 48 3.81 -5.00 -7.16
C ILE A 48 3.32 -6.42 -7.45
N SER A 49 3.76 -7.37 -6.64
CA SER A 49 3.29 -8.75 -6.77
C SER A 49 1.93 -8.93 -6.13
N LEU A 50 1.21 -9.99 -6.50
CA LEU A 50 -0.09 -10.30 -5.90
C LEU A 50 0.05 -10.62 -4.41
N GLU A 51 1.15 -11.27 -4.01
CA GLU A 51 1.44 -11.58 -2.61
C GLU A 51 1.55 -10.32 -1.76
N ILE A 52 2.21 -9.27 -2.25
CA ILE A 52 2.29 -7.98 -1.53
C ILE A 52 0.93 -7.29 -1.49
N LEU A 53 0.11 -7.39 -2.54
CA LEU A 53 -1.25 -6.83 -2.53
C LEU A 53 -2.15 -7.52 -1.49
N ILE A 54 -2.07 -8.86 -1.39
CA ILE A 54 -2.79 -9.63 -0.37
C ILE A 54 -2.25 -9.26 1.02
N ALA A 55 -0.93 -9.21 1.21
CA ALA A 55 -0.34 -8.82 2.48
C ALA A 55 -0.73 -7.39 2.89
N LEU A 56 -0.84 -6.45 1.94
CA LEU A 56 -1.36 -5.10 2.20
C LEU A 56 -2.80 -5.15 2.69
N SER A 57 -3.66 -5.91 2.02
CA SER A 57 -5.06 -6.13 2.42
C SER A 57 -5.14 -6.64 3.86
N ASP A 58 -4.34 -7.65 4.21
CA ASP A 58 -4.31 -8.26 5.54
C ASP A 58 -3.78 -7.30 6.62
N GLN A 59 -2.64 -6.65 6.37
CA GLN A 59 -2.04 -5.73 7.34
C GLN A 59 -2.89 -4.47 7.56
N LEU A 60 -3.54 -3.99 6.50
CA LEU A 60 -4.43 -2.83 6.55
C LEU A 60 -5.85 -3.18 7.01
N ASP A 61 -6.18 -4.47 7.22
CA ASP A 61 -7.51 -5.00 7.58
C ASP A 61 -8.62 -4.41 6.71
N VAL A 62 -8.38 -4.41 5.39
CA VAL A 62 -9.35 -3.96 4.40
C VAL A 62 -9.47 -5.01 3.32
N PRO A 63 -10.65 -5.28 2.77
CA PRO A 63 -10.81 -6.18 1.64
C PRO A 63 -9.94 -5.75 0.45
N LEU A 64 -9.32 -6.69 -0.26
CA LEU A 64 -8.45 -6.40 -1.40
C LEU A 64 -9.08 -5.45 -2.45
N PRO A 65 -10.38 -5.55 -2.82
CA PRO A 65 -11.00 -4.60 -3.74
C PRO A 65 -10.96 -3.15 -3.26
N LYS A 66 -11.00 -2.90 -1.94
CA LYS A 66 -10.92 -1.55 -1.34
C LYS A 66 -9.57 -0.87 -1.58
N LEU A 67 -8.54 -1.60 -1.98
CA LEU A 67 -7.29 -0.99 -2.42
C LEU A 67 -7.44 -0.28 -3.78
N PHE A 68 -8.49 -0.57 -4.55
CA PHE A 68 -8.69 -0.06 -5.92
C PHE A 68 -9.99 0.73 -6.13
N GLU A 69 -10.80 0.93 -5.09
CA GLU A 69 -12.01 1.77 -5.07
C GLU A 69 -11.71 3.22 -4.66
#